data_AF-A0A7Z9L7M4-F1
#
_entry.id   AF-A0A7Z9L7M4-F1
#
_cell.length_a   1.000
_cell.length_b   1.000
_cell.length_c   1.000
_cell.angle_alpha   90.00
_cell.angle_beta   90.00
_cell.angle_gamma   90.00
#
_symmetry.space_group_name_H-M   'P 1'
#
loop_
_entity.id
_entity.type
_entity.pdbx_description
1 polymer ?
#
loop_
_entity_poly.entity_id
_entity_poly.type
_entity_poly.pdbx_seq_one_letter_code
_entity_poly.pdbx_strand_id
1 'polypeptide(L)'
;MCAVADGKPGNPDRQLAPCPSRPNCVCSHATLPRHAIDPLPVPESLEDPFEQLVQLMRDWPRAQLVTQTANYLHMEVRTALFRFVDDVEFYWNADESLIHIRSASRLGYSDLGTNRHRLERIRHQFQQLT
;
A
#
# COMPACT_ATOMS: atom_id res chain seq x y z
N MET A 1 -14.83 2.07 0.27
CA MET A 1 -14.46 3.24 -0.55
C MET A 1 -13.26 3.94 0.10
N CYS A 2 -12.18 4.19 -0.65
CA CYS A 2 -11.17 5.21 -0.29
C CYS A 2 -11.87 6.59 -0.41
N ALA A 3 -12.71 6.96 0.56
CA ALA A 3 -13.48 8.20 0.57
C ALA A 3 -12.59 9.36 1.02
N VAL A 4 -12.41 10.37 0.17
CA VAL A 4 -11.64 11.60 0.45
C VAL A 4 -11.96 12.12 1.85
N ALA A 5 -11.07 11.91 2.81
CA ALA A 5 -11.20 12.45 4.15
C ALA A 5 -9.82 12.55 4.78
N ASP A 6 -9.58 13.63 5.49
CA ASP A 6 -8.34 13.99 6.21
C ASP A 6 -8.04 13.04 7.39
N GLY A 7 -8.01 11.73 7.14
CA GLY A 7 -7.86 10.69 8.14
C GLY A 7 -6.41 10.31 8.41
N LYS A 8 -6.03 10.29 9.69
CA LYS A 8 -4.76 9.72 10.17
C LYS A 8 -4.63 8.25 9.74
N PRO A 9 -3.41 7.77 9.39
CA PRO A 9 -3.13 6.34 9.22
C PRO A 9 -3.49 5.56 10.49
N GLY A 10 -4.00 4.34 10.35
CA GLY A 10 -4.09 3.37 11.46
C GLY A 10 -5.39 3.34 12.28
N ASN A 11 -6.58 3.47 11.67
CA ASN A 11 -7.81 3.04 12.36
C ASN A 11 -8.05 1.54 12.07
N PRO A 12 -7.98 0.63 13.06
CA PRO A 12 -8.12 -0.81 12.87
C PRO A 12 -9.50 -1.26 12.34
N ASP A 13 -10.54 -0.41 12.44
CA ASP A 13 -11.86 -0.66 11.84
C ASP A 13 -11.98 -0.17 10.38
N ARG A 14 -10.92 0.41 9.81
CA ARG A 14 -10.91 0.94 8.43
C ARG A 14 -9.86 0.22 7.59
N GLN A 15 -10.33 -0.29 6.45
CA GLN A 15 -9.56 -0.93 5.37
C GLN A 15 -8.22 -0.22 5.06
N LEU A 16 -8.28 0.82 4.21
CA LEU A 16 -7.14 1.63 3.80
C LEU A 16 -7.46 3.10 4.05
N ALA A 17 -6.46 3.90 4.40
CA ALA A 17 -6.65 5.34 4.46
C ALA A 17 -7.07 5.87 3.07
N PRO A 18 -7.90 6.92 2.99
CA PRO A 18 -8.33 7.43 1.70
C PRO A 18 -7.21 8.15 0.96
N CYS A 19 -7.32 8.21 -0.37
CA CYS A 19 -6.45 9.09 -1.14
C CYS A 19 -6.88 10.55 -0.95
N PRO A 20 -5.93 11.47 -0.70
CA PRO A 20 -6.20 12.90 -0.83
C PRO A 20 -6.52 13.25 -2.29
N SER A 21 -7.02 14.46 -2.52
CA SER A 21 -7.30 14.96 -3.89
C SER A 21 -6.06 15.06 -4.80
N ARG A 22 -4.86 15.05 -4.21
CA ARG A 22 -3.56 15.18 -4.89
C ARG A 22 -3.21 13.92 -5.67
N PRO A 23 -2.57 14.04 -6.86
CA PRO A 23 -2.29 12.91 -7.75
C PRO A 23 -1.28 11.89 -7.20
N ASN A 24 -0.51 12.25 -6.18
CA ASN A 24 0.51 11.41 -5.52
C ASN A 24 -0.08 10.39 -4.54
N CYS A 25 -1.23 9.80 -4.86
CA CYS A 25 -1.80 8.68 -4.13
C CYS A 25 -2.35 7.63 -5.07
N VAL A 26 -2.18 6.37 -4.71
CA VAL A 26 -2.72 5.23 -5.44
C VAL A 26 -3.34 4.27 -4.43
N CYS A 27 -4.58 3.81 -4.64
CA CYS A 27 -5.35 2.96 -3.72
C CYS A 27 -6.21 1.96 -4.52
N SER A 28 -6.29 0.70 -4.09
CA SER A 28 -7.16 -0.30 -4.73
C SER A 28 -8.66 -0.08 -4.52
N HIS A 29 -9.04 0.66 -3.49
CA HIS A 29 -10.42 1.10 -3.29
C HIS A 29 -10.73 2.46 -3.92
N ALA A 30 -9.83 3.02 -4.74
CA ALA A 30 -10.08 4.29 -5.41
C ALA A 30 -11.01 4.10 -6.62
N THR A 31 -11.99 5.00 -6.76
CA THR A 31 -12.93 5.02 -7.90
C THR A 31 -12.42 5.88 -9.05
N LEU A 32 -11.53 6.84 -8.78
CA LEU A 32 -10.94 7.71 -9.79
C LEU A 32 -9.79 6.98 -10.50
N PRO A 33 -9.81 6.84 -11.83
CA PRO A 33 -8.80 6.06 -12.57
C PRO A 33 -7.35 6.45 -12.27
N ARG A 34 -7.07 7.74 -12.08
CA ARG A 34 -5.71 8.22 -11.76
C ARG A 34 -5.15 7.66 -10.44
N HIS A 35 -6.01 7.33 -9.50
CA HIS A 35 -5.66 6.78 -8.19
C HIS A 35 -5.84 5.26 -8.13
N ALA A 36 -6.56 4.66 -9.07
CA ALA A 36 -6.86 3.24 -9.04
C ALA A 36 -5.60 2.39 -9.29
N ILE A 37 -5.50 1.28 -8.57
CA ILE A 37 -4.56 0.19 -8.84
C ILE A 37 -5.22 -1.11 -8.44
N ASP A 38 -4.90 -2.19 -9.12
CA ASP A 38 -5.48 -3.48 -8.76
C ASP A 38 -5.01 -3.93 -7.36
N PRO A 39 -5.78 -4.77 -6.65
CA PRO A 39 -5.35 -5.46 -5.43
C PRO A 39 -4.43 -6.65 -5.75
N LEU A 40 -3.73 -7.17 -4.76
CA LEU A 40 -2.94 -8.40 -4.89
C LEU A 40 -3.87 -9.61 -4.74
N PRO A 41 -3.98 -10.49 -5.75
CA PRO A 41 -4.61 -11.77 -5.55
C PRO A 41 -3.73 -12.65 -4.67
N VAL A 42 -4.36 -13.44 -3.80
CA VAL A 42 -3.63 -14.31 -2.89
C VAL A 42 -3.96 -15.76 -3.16
N PRO A 43 -2.97 -16.55 -3.58
CA PRO A 43 -3.16 -17.97 -3.84
C PRO A 43 -3.46 -18.76 -2.57
N GLU A 44 -4.32 -19.77 -2.70
CA GLU A 44 -4.69 -20.67 -1.59
C GLU A 44 -3.48 -21.40 -0.99
N SER A 45 -2.41 -21.57 -1.76
CA SER A 45 -1.15 -22.19 -1.32
C SER A 45 -0.32 -21.31 -0.38
N LEU A 46 -0.64 -20.02 -0.27
CA LEU A 46 0.15 -19.08 0.51
C LEU A 46 -0.35 -19.02 1.96
N GLU A 47 0.37 -19.66 2.88
CA GLU A 47 -0.04 -19.80 4.28
C GLU A 47 -0.07 -18.46 5.06
N ASP A 48 0.98 -17.64 4.92
CA ASP A 48 1.06 -16.33 5.57
C ASP A 48 1.45 -15.22 4.56
N PRO A 49 0.46 -14.65 3.86
CA PRO A 49 0.69 -13.62 2.85
C PRO A 49 1.28 -12.32 3.39
N PHE A 50 1.02 -12.00 4.66
CA PHE A 50 1.53 -10.78 5.27
C PHE A 50 2.97 -10.92 5.70
N GLU A 51 3.36 -12.08 6.23
CA GLU A 51 4.77 -12.36 6.48
C GLU A 51 5.57 -12.29 5.18
N GLN A 52 5.04 -12.83 4.07
CA GLN A 52 5.68 -12.71 2.75
C GLN A 52 5.82 -11.26 2.28
N LEU A 53 4.79 -10.42 2.49
CA LEU A 53 4.90 -8.99 2.21
C LEU A 53 5.93 -8.30 3.10
N VAL A 54 5.99 -8.62 4.39
CA VAL A 54 6.99 -8.07 5.32
C VAL A 54 8.40 -8.46 4.86
N GLN A 55 8.64 -9.72 4.52
CA GLN A 55 9.94 -10.17 4.00
C GLN A 55 10.30 -9.47 2.69
N LEU A 56 9.36 -9.42 1.74
CA LEU A 56 9.55 -8.69 0.48
C LEU A 56 9.93 -7.24 0.74
N MET A 57 9.27 -6.57 1.68
CA MET A 57 9.48 -5.16 1.99
C MET A 57 10.72 -4.87 2.83
N ARG A 58 11.31 -5.87 3.51
CA ARG A 58 12.60 -5.70 4.21
C ARG A 58 13.74 -5.37 3.23
N ASP A 59 13.66 -5.88 2.00
CA ASP A 59 14.64 -5.62 0.95
C ASP A 59 14.42 -4.27 0.24
N TRP A 60 13.34 -3.56 0.57
CA TRP A 60 13.06 -2.25 -0.03
C TRP A 60 13.90 -1.15 0.62
N PRO A 61 14.66 -0.37 -0.17
CA PRO A 61 15.51 0.68 0.37
C PRO A 61 14.71 1.70 1.21
N ARG A 62 15.03 1.78 2.49
CA ARG A 62 14.47 2.75 3.45
C ARG A 62 12.96 2.58 3.66
N ALA A 63 12.48 1.35 3.56
CA ALA A 63 11.21 0.93 4.12
C ALA A 63 11.36 0.71 5.63
N GLN A 64 10.37 1.13 6.40
CA GLN A 64 10.29 0.90 7.85
C GLN A 64 8.90 0.40 8.18
N LEU A 65 8.83 -0.71 8.92
CA LEU A 65 7.57 -1.21 9.47
C LEU A 65 7.07 -0.27 10.57
N VAL A 66 5.83 0.19 10.45
CA VAL A 66 5.19 1.06 11.45
C VAL A 66 4.15 0.28 12.25
N THR A 67 3.27 -0.45 11.57
CA THR A 67 2.19 -1.21 12.20
C THR A 67 2.01 -2.54 11.48
N GLN A 68 1.80 -3.61 12.25
CA GLN A 68 1.37 -4.92 11.76
C GLN A 68 0.30 -5.47 12.69
N THR A 69 -0.84 -5.86 12.11
CA THR A 69 -1.93 -6.58 12.78
C THR A 69 -2.26 -7.84 11.97
N ALA A 70 -3.30 -8.59 12.38
CA ALA A 70 -3.75 -9.77 11.66
C ALA A 70 -4.25 -9.49 10.23
N ASN A 71 -4.72 -8.27 9.94
CA ASN A 71 -5.31 -7.93 8.65
C ASN A 71 -4.86 -6.58 8.08
N TYR A 72 -3.95 -5.87 8.76
CA TYR A 72 -3.41 -4.60 8.28
C TYR A 72 -1.89 -4.48 8.48
N LEU A 73 -1.21 -4.00 7.45
CA LEU A 73 0.23 -3.74 7.43
C LEU A 73 0.49 -2.32 6.93
N HIS A 74 1.27 -1.54 7.69
CA HIS A 74 1.66 -0.19 7.33
C HIS A 74 3.16 0.01 7.43
N MET A 75 3.73 0.56 6.36
CA MET A 75 5.14 0.84 6.22
C MET A 75 5.36 2.27 5.75
N GLU A 76 6.44 2.88 6.21
CA GLU A 76 6.95 4.15 5.70
C GLU A 76 8.09 3.90 4.71
N VAL A 77 8.03 4.49 3.53
CA VAL A 77 9.14 4.47 2.55
C VAL A 77 9.66 5.89 2.35
N ARG A 78 10.97 6.08 2.51
CA ARG A 78 11.62 7.39 2.33
C ARG A 78 12.30 7.48 0.97
N THR A 79 12.03 8.53 0.19
CA THR A 79 12.61 8.72 -1.16
C THR A 79 14.02 9.33 -1.14
N ALA A 80 14.81 9.11 -2.20
CA ALA A 80 16.28 9.39 -2.29
C ALA A 80 16.64 10.87 -2.07
N LEU A 81 15.74 11.77 -2.42
CA LEU A 81 15.91 13.22 -2.29
C LEU A 81 15.39 13.78 -0.94
N PHE A 82 15.44 12.93 0.11
CA PHE A 82 15.38 13.25 1.56
C PHE A 82 14.18 13.99 2.15
N ARG A 83 13.12 14.36 1.41
CA ARG A 83 12.03 15.17 2.01
C ARG A 83 10.65 14.52 2.08
N PHE A 84 10.42 13.41 1.41
CA PHE A 84 9.08 12.83 1.34
C PHE A 84 9.05 11.44 1.98
N VAL A 85 8.13 11.31 2.92
CA VAL A 85 7.70 10.03 3.50
C VAL A 85 6.46 9.62 2.75
N ASP A 86 6.49 8.41 2.20
CA ASP A 86 5.34 7.77 1.60
C ASP A 86 4.82 6.70 2.56
N ASP A 87 3.53 6.74 2.83
CA ASP A 87 2.83 5.66 3.51
C ASP A 87 2.51 4.56 2.49
N VAL A 88 2.85 3.32 2.82
CA VAL A 88 2.49 2.11 2.06
C VAL A 88 1.65 1.23 2.98
N GLU A 89 0.43 0.94 2.59
CA GLU A 89 -0.55 0.23 3.40
C GLU A 89 -1.08 -0.99 2.64
N PHE A 90 -1.31 -2.06 3.39
CA PHE A 90 -1.89 -3.30 2.90
C PHE A 90 -3.02 -3.71 3.84
N TYR A 91 -4.15 -4.12 3.25
CA TYR A 91 -5.31 -4.60 3.96
C TYR A 91 -5.73 -5.96 3.41
N TRP A 92 -5.73 -6.98 4.26
CA TRP A 92 -6.10 -8.35 3.92
C TRP A 92 -7.62 -8.52 4.00
N ASN A 93 -8.23 -8.87 2.87
CA ASN A 93 -9.61 -9.33 2.79
C ASN A 93 -9.61 -10.84 2.53
N ALA A 94 -9.77 -11.63 3.61
CA ALA A 94 -9.75 -13.09 3.54
C ALA A 94 -10.90 -13.66 2.70
N ASP A 95 -12.07 -13.04 2.78
CA ASP A 95 -13.28 -13.52 2.10
C ASP A 95 -13.17 -13.40 0.57
N GLU A 96 -12.39 -12.44 0.09
CA GLU A 96 -12.13 -12.22 -1.33
C GLU A 96 -10.79 -12.83 -1.80
N SER A 97 -9.97 -13.34 -0.88
CA SER A 97 -8.58 -13.72 -1.13
C SER A 97 -7.77 -12.60 -1.81
N LEU A 98 -7.98 -11.37 -1.35
CA LEU A 98 -7.35 -10.17 -1.90
C LEU A 98 -6.63 -9.36 -0.81
N ILE A 99 -5.46 -8.81 -1.17
CA ILE A 99 -4.84 -7.74 -0.39
C ILE A 99 -5.05 -6.43 -1.15
N HIS A 100 -5.81 -5.54 -0.55
CA HIS A 100 -5.93 -4.17 -1.05
C HIS A 100 -4.72 -3.36 -0.65
N ILE A 101 -4.24 -2.52 -1.55
CA ILE A 101 -3.00 -1.78 -1.37
C ILE A 101 -3.20 -0.28 -1.54
N ARG A 102 -2.38 0.49 -0.82
CA ARG A 102 -2.28 1.94 -0.98
C ARG A 102 -0.85 2.42 -0.89
N SER A 103 -0.50 3.45 -1.64
CA SER A 103 0.71 4.23 -1.44
C SER A 103 0.44 5.71 -1.64
N ALA A 104 0.83 6.54 -0.66
CA ALA A 104 0.57 7.97 -0.70
C ALA A 104 1.70 8.77 -0.04
N SER A 105 2.09 9.87 -0.67
CA SER A 105 3.06 10.79 -0.08
C SER A 105 2.40 11.71 0.94
N ARG A 106 3.03 11.89 2.11
CA ARG A 106 2.54 12.82 3.15
C ARG A 106 2.59 14.28 2.72
N LEU A 107 3.59 14.63 1.90
CA LEU A 107 3.85 15.99 1.41
C LEU A 107 4.16 15.95 -0.10
N GLY A 108 4.13 17.13 -0.74
CA GLY A 108 4.28 17.27 -2.19
C GLY A 108 2.94 17.19 -2.93
N TYR A 109 2.96 17.65 -4.20
CA TYR A 109 1.80 17.64 -5.09
C TYR A 109 1.87 16.47 -6.08
N SER A 110 3.05 16.20 -6.64
CA SER A 110 3.29 15.10 -7.58
C SER A 110 4.54 14.34 -7.15
N ASP A 111 4.48 13.03 -7.31
CA ASP A 111 5.57 12.07 -7.08
C ASP A 111 6.10 11.51 -8.41
N LEU A 112 5.68 12.08 -9.55
CA LEU A 112 5.98 11.58 -10.90
C LEU A 112 5.61 10.08 -11.08
N GLY A 113 4.58 9.61 -10.37
CA GLY A 113 4.14 8.22 -10.41
C GLY A 113 4.96 7.26 -9.55
N THR A 114 5.85 7.76 -8.69
CA THR A 114 6.68 6.93 -7.79
C THR A 114 5.83 5.96 -6.97
N ASN A 115 4.70 6.40 -6.42
CA ASN A 115 3.81 5.55 -5.62
C ASN A 115 3.18 4.44 -6.46
N ARG A 116 2.79 4.74 -7.71
CA ARG A 116 2.27 3.74 -8.64
C ARG A 116 3.35 2.71 -9.00
N HIS A 117 4.52 3.18 -9.44
CA HIS A 117 5.63 2.29 -9.81
C HIS A 117 6.07 1.40 -8.64
N ARG A 118 6.05 1.94 -7.42
CA ARG A 118 6.33 1.16 -6.20
C ARG A 118 5.33 0.02 -6.04
N LEU A 119 4.04 0.33 -6.03
CA LEU A 119 3.02 -0.68 -5.83
C LEU A 119 3.00 -1.72 -6.95
N GLU A 120 3.18 -1.33 -8.21
CA GLU A 120 3.26 -2.30 -9.32
C GLU A 120 4.47 -3.22 -9.20
N ARG A 121 5.62 -2.71 -8.74
CA ARG A 121 6.79 -3.56 -8.48
C ARG A 121 6.54 -4.53 -7.33
N ILE A 122 5.91 -4.07 -6.24
CA ILE A 122 5.50 -4.95 -5.13
C ILE A 122 4.53 -6.02 -5.63
N ARG A 123 3.52 -5.64 -6.44
CA ARG A 123 2.57 -6.56 -7.06
C ARG A 123 3.25 -7.63 -7.88
N HIS A 124 4.13 -7.21 -8.79
CA HIS A 124 4.89 -8.13 -9.62
C HIS A 124 5.74 -9.08 -8.77
N GLN A 125 6.49 -8.59 -7.78
CA GLN A 125 7.34 -9.45 -6.95
C GLN A 125 6.53 -10.42 -6.09
N PHE A 126 5.43 -9.98 -5.50
CA PHE A 126 4.55 -10.83 -4.70
C PHE A 126 3.95 -11.99 -5.52
N GLN A 127 3.53 -11.71 -6.76
CA GLN A 127 3.01 -12.72 -7.69
C GLN A 127 4.06 -13.75 -8.14
N GLN A 128 5.35 -13.51 -7.91
CA GLN A 128 6.41 -14.47 -8.20
C GLN A 128 6.76 -15.35 -6.99
N LEU A 129 6.23 -15.04 -5.80
CA LEU A 129 6.41 -15.86 -4.58
C LEU A 129 5.44 -17.05 -4.53
N THR A 130 4.51 -17.09 -5.47
CA THR A 130 3.37 -18.02 -5.53
C THR A 130 3.36 -18.79 -6.82
#